data_AF-A0AAW0QUS7-F1
#
_entry.id   AF-A0AAW0QUS7-F1
#
_cell.length_a   1.000
_cell.length_b   1.000
_cell.length_c   1.000
_cell.angle_alpha   90.00
_cell.angle_beta   90.00
_cell.angle_gamma   90.00
#
_symmetry.space_group_name_H-M   'P 1'
#
loop_
_entity.id
_entity.type
_entity.pdbx_description
1 polymer ?
#
loop_
_entity_poly.entity_id
_entity_poly.type
_entity_poly.pdbx_seq_one_letter_code
_entity_poly.pdbx_strand_id
1 'polypeptide(L)'
;MDLKLAKLQQDVDQMHEGVNRCEQKNTVSEENEVLRQKCHDLENRLAHVEQTNEQLRSENQNYVDNLTKLPGDHVIDQELVRKFKGLREVIYDAVIEGWYPKVKEMISSGKTRDRSILRDLVGEGPVDAIRVQNRLCNIIFETLVEYIFGQSHFGNYKSQGSLAKYLRGIEDHFEVIVPQEQYKDVAQWRMATLKCASHYKSSETTPSDEAEESLRRKIGPITQPDATADGLAQEKTHQICSAAFELELLMRKAEDTFNVEVFHGESVTGVADFVVEFGQEPGDTDDQRETIAFCSFGALLKYPIGDSDNIPFVLVKAHAVVYV
;
A
#
# COMPACT_ATOMS: atom_id res chain seq x y z
N MET A 1 -19.27 -107.11 -5.08
CA MET A 1 -19.80 -105.89 -4.41
C MET A 1 -18.92 -104.68 -4.76
N ASP A 2 -17.68 -104.92 -5.19
CA ASP A 2 -16.60 -103.93 -5.38
C ASP A 2 -16.75 -103.03 -6.62
N LEU A 3 -17.39 -103.51 -7.69
CA LEU A 3 -17.56 -102.72 -8.93
C LEU A 3 -18.51 -101.52 -8.73
N LYS A 4 -19.50 -101.64 -7.84
CA LYS A 4 -20.40 -100.54 -7.49
C LYS A 4 -19.70 -99.51 -6.62
N LEU A 5 -18.83 -99.95 -5.72
CA LEU A 5 -18.07 -99.07 -4.83
C LEU A 5 -17.07 -98.22 -5.62
N ALA A 6 -16.37 -98.82 -6.59
CA ALA A 6 -15.43 -98.12 -7.47
C ALA A 6 -16.12 -97.05 -8.33
N LYS A 7 -17.32 -97.34 -8.84
CA LYS A 7 -18.11 -96.38 -9.63
C LYS A 7 -18.61 -95.21 -8.78
N LEU A 8 -19.08 -95.50 -7.57
CA LEU A 8 -19.45 -94.46 -6.59
C LEU A 8 -18.27 -93.57 -6.21
N GLN A 9 -17.07 -94.13 -6.06
CA GLN A 9 -15.86 -93.35 -5.77
C GLN A 9 -15.52 -92.40 -6.93
N GLN A 10 -15.58 -92.89 -8.17
CA GLN A 10 -15.35 -92.08 -9.36
C GLN A 10 -16.38 -90.94 -9.50
N ASP A 11 -17.65 -91.21 -9.22
CA ASP A 11 -18.71 -90.20 -9.27
C ASP A 11 -18.53 -89.13 -8.16
N VAL A 12 -18.04 -89.53 -6.98
CA VAL A 12 -17.72 -88.62 -5.87
C VAL A 12 -16.51 -87.74 -6.20
N ASP A 13 -15.47 -88.30 -6.81
CA ASP A 13 -14.27 -87.54 -7.21
C ASP A 13 -14.62 -86.52 -8.32
N GLN A 14 -15.45 -86.92 -9.29
CA GLN A 14 -15.96 -86.01 -10.33
C GLN A 14 -16.84 -84.89 -9.76
N MET A 15 -17.67 -85.20 -8.75
CA MET A 15 -18.44 -84.17 -8.05
C MET A 15 -17.54 -83.21 -7.26
N HIS A 16 -16.52 -83.70 -6.55
CA HIS A 16 -15.58 -82.83 -5.83
C HIS A 16 -14.83 -81.90 -6.78
N GLU A 17 -14.37 -82.39 -7.93
CA GLU A 17 -13.78 -81.53 -8.95
C GLU A 17 -14.79 -80.52 -9.54
N GLY A 18 -16.05 -80.91 -9.67
CA GLY A 18 -17.14 -80.03 -10.08
C GLY A 18 -17.38 -78.89 -9.08
N VAL A 19 -17.42 -79.22 -7.79
CA VAL A 19 -17.58 -78.26 -6.69
C VAL A 19 -16.39 -77.31 -6.62
N ASN A 20 -15.16 -77.82 -6.63
CA ASN A 20 -13.95 -76.99 -6.61
C ASN A 20 -13.89 -76.02 -7.80
N ARG A 21 -14.29 -76.47 -9.00
CA ARG A 21 -14.41 -75.59 -10.19
C ARG A 21 -15.48 -74.53 -10.05
N CYS A 22 -16.58 -74.84 -9.37
CA CYS A 22 -17.68 -73.90 -9.13
C CYS A 22 -17.29 -72.85 -8.09
N GLU A 23 -16.66 -73.28 -6.99
CA GLU A 23 -16.11 -72.38 -5.96
C GLU A 23 -15.07 -71.43 -6.54
N GLN A 24 -14.15 -71.93 -7.35
CA GLN A 24 -13.12 -71.10 -7.99
C GLN A 24 -13.71 -70.10 -8.99
N LYS A 25 -14.80 -70.45 -9.70
CA LYS A 25 -15.54 -69.51 -10.55
C LYS A 25 -16.24 -68.43 -9.73
N ASN A 26 -16.80 -68.78 -8.57
CA ASN A 26 -17.45 -67.82 -7.69
C ASN A 26 -16.44 -66.81 -7.12
N THR A 27 -15.25 -67.27 -6.69
CA THR A 27 -14.18 -66.37 -6.21
C THR A 27 -13.72 -65.39 -7.31
N VAL A 28 -13.53 -65.87 -8.54
CA VAL A 28 -13.17 -65.01 -9.68
C VAL A 28 -14.29 -64.03 -10.04
N SER A 29 -15.55 -64.42 -9.84
CA SER A 29 -16.70 -63.53 -10.04
C SER A 29 -16.73 -62.41 -9.00
N GLU A 30 -16.50 -62.74 -7.73
CA GLU A 30 -16.44 -61.76 -6.63
C GLU A 30 -15.25 -60.78 -6.81
N GLU A 31 -14.08 -61.28 -7.20
CA GLU A 31 -12.92 -60.43 -7.51
C GLU A 31 -13.18 -59.48 -8.68
N ASN A 32 -13.89 -59.94 -9.72
CA ASN A 32 -14.29 -59.10 -10.85
C ASN A 32 -15.29 -58.01 -10.44
N GLU A 33 -16.24 -58.32 -9.54
CA GLU A 33 -17.19 -57.35 -9.02
C GLU A 33 -16.45 -56.23 -8.26
N VAL A 34 -15.49 -56.60 -7.39
CA VAL A 34 -14.65 -55.66 -6.63
C VAL A 34 -13.78 -54.81 -7.56
N LEU A 35 -13.21 -55.39 -8.61
CA LEU A 35 -12.42 -54.66 -9.61
C LEU A 35 -13.27 -53.67 -10.39
N ARG A 36 -14.48 -54.06 -10.81
CA ARG A 36 -15.43 -53.14 -11.48
C ARG A 36 -15.81 -51.97 -10.58
N GLN A 37 -16.05 -52.23 -9.31
CA GLN A 37 -16.36 -51.19 -8.34
C GLN A 37 -15.19 -50.22 -8.17
N LYS A 38 -13.96 -50.74 -8.06
CA LYS A 38 -12.73 -49.92 -8.00
C LYS A 38 -12.50 -49.10 -9.27
N CYS A 39 -12.73 -49.66 -10.46
CA CYS A 39 -12.63 -48.93 -11.72
C CYS A 39 -13.61 -47.76 -11.74
N HIS A 40 -14.87 -48.00 -11.34
CA HIS A 40 -15.88 -46.96 -11.30
C HIS A 40 -15.54 -45.84 -10.30
N ASP A 41 -15.03 -46.20 -9.11
CA ASP A 41 -14.62 -45.23 -8.09
C ASP A 41 -13.41 -44.38 -8.55
N LEU A 42 -12.47 -45.00 -9.26
CA LEU A 42 -11.33 -44.30 -9.87
C LEU A 42 -11.76 -43.37 -11.00
N GLU A 43 -12.69 -43.78 -11.85
CA GLU A 43 -13.26 -42.94 -12.91
C GLU A 43 -13.93 -41.68 -12.32
N ASN A 44 -14.73 -41.85 -11.26
CA ASN A 44 -15.37 -40.73 -10.57
C ASN A 44 -14.36 -39.76 -9.94
N ARG A 45 -13.30 -40.29 -9.33
CA ARG A 45 -12.22 -39.47 -8.76
C ARG A 45 -11.43 -38.75 -9.85
N LEU A 46 -11.16 -39.41 -10.97
CA LEU A 46 -10.46 -38.82 -12.11
C LEU A 46 -11.28 -37.66 -12.69
N ALA A 47 -12.58 -37.87 -12.93
CA ALA A 47 -13.48 -36.83 -13.40
C ALA A 47 -13.54 -35.63 -12.44
N HIS A 48 -13.57 -35.86 -11.13
CA HIS A 48 -13.56 -34.78 -10.13
C HIS A 48 -12.24 -33.99 -10.14
N VAL A 49 -11.10 -34.68 -10.27
CA VAL A 49 -9.79 -34.04 -10.37
C VAL A 49 -9.69 -33.24 -11.67
N GLU A 50 -10.15 -33.78 -12.80
CA GLU A 50 -10.17 -33.08 -14.09
C GLU A 50 -11.03 -31.83 -14.02
N GLN A 51 -12.24 -31.92 -13.44
CA GLN A 51 -13.12 -30.76 -13.22
C GLN A 51 -12.45 -29.68 -12.37
N THR A 52 -11.79 -30.09 -11.27
CA THR A 52 -11.08 -29.16 -10.38
C THR A 52 -9.89 -28.51 -11.10
N ASN A 53 -9.16 -29.26 -11.92
CA ASN A 53 -8.05 -28.75 -12.71
C ASN A 53 -8.52 -27.75 -13.78
N GLU A 54 -9.63 -28.05 -14.46
CA GLU A 54 -10.26 -27.15 -15.43
C GLU A 54 -10.66 -25.83 -14.75
N GLN A 55 -11.27 -25.91 -13.56
CA GLN A 55 -11.65 -24.76 -12.77
C GLN A 55 -10.43 -23.92 -12.35
N LEU A 56 -9.39 -24.55 -11.80
CA LEU A 56 -8.15 -23.87 -11.42
C LEU A 56 -7.43 -23.25 -12.63
N ARG A 57 -7.45 -23.91 -13.79
CA ARG A 57 -6.91 -23.35 -15.04
C ARG A 57 -7.70 -22.14 -15.49
N SER A 58 -9.03 -22.18 -15.43
CA SER A 58 -9.88 -21.04 -15.74
C SER A 58 -9.65 -19.88 -14.78
N GLU A 59 -9.51 -20.16 -13.48
CA GLU A 59 -9.18 -19.14 -12.47
C GLU A 59 -7.81 -18.53 -12.73
N ASN A 60 -6.78 -19.34 -12.96
CA ASN A 60 -5.44 -18.87 -13.34
C ASN A 60 -5.45 -18.06 -14.63
N GLN A 61 -6.15 -18.49 -15.66
CA GLN A 61 -6.25 -17.74 -16.91
C GLN A 61 -6.92 -16.38 -16.67
N ASN A 62 -7.94 -16.32 -15.81
CA ASN A 62 -8.57 -15.06 -15.43
C ASN A 62 -7.59 -14.15 -14.67
N TYR A 63 -6.77 -14.68 -13.76
CA TYR A 63 -5.70 -13.90 -13.12
C TYR A 63 -4.68 -13.39 -14.15
N VAL A 64 -4.21 -14.25 -15.07
CA VAL A 64 -3.27 -13.86 -16.13
C VAL A 64 -3.85 -12.81 -17.06
N ASP A 65 -5.09 -12.97 -17.50
CA ASP A 65 -5.78 -12.03 -18.38
C ASP A 65 -6.00 -10.67 -17.69
N ASN A 66 -6.30 -10.69 -16.40
CA ASN A 66 -6.39 -9.47 -15.59
C ASN A 66 -5.03 -8.81 -15.41
N LEU A 67 -3.93 -9.56 -15.31
CA LEU A 67 -2.58 -9.01 -15.15
C LEU A 67 -1.96 -8.52 -16.47
N THR A 68 -2.32 -9.14 -17.60
CA THR A 68 -1.76 -8.81 -18.93
C THR A 68 -2.54 -7.71 -19.64
N LYS A 69 -3.83 -7.53 -19.35
CA LYS A 69 -4.61 -6.37 -19.79
C LYS A 69 -4.49 -5.27 -18.73
N LEU A 70 -3.35 -4.58 -18.73
CA LEU A 70 -3.22 -3.31 -18.01
C LEU A 70 -3.60 -2.19 -18.99
N PRO A 71 -4.84 -1.69 -19.00
CA PRO A 71 -5.00 -0.30 -19.38
C PRO A 71 -4.13 0.49 -18.41
N GLY A 72 -3.21 1.31 -18.91
CA GLY A 72 -2.73 2.44 -18.11
C GLY A 72 -3.97 3.17 -17.66
N ASP A 73 -4.24 3.21 -16.36
CA ASP A 73 -5.24 4.14 -15.87
C ASP A 73 -4.70 5.50 -16.33
N HIS A 74 -5.43 6.14 -17.24
CA HIS A 74 -5.05 7.46 -17.73
C HIS A 74 -5.35 8.41 -16.57
N VAL A 75 -4.45 8.43 -15.59
CA VAL A 75 -4.56 9.29 -14.41
C VAL A 75 -4.47 10.71 -14.94
N ILE A 76 -5.59 11.41 -14.84
CA ILE A 76 -5.72 12.75 -15.40
C ILE A 76 -5.00 13.70 -14.43
N ASP A 77 -4.05 14.49 -14.92
CA ASP A 77 -3.31 15.48 -14.11
C ASP A 77 -4.26 16.34 -13.25
N GLN A 78 -5.44 16.68 -13.77
CA GLN A 78 -6.49 17.41 -13.06
C GLN A 78 -7.03 16.68 -11.82
N GLU A 79 -7.13 15.35 -11.86
CA GLU A 79 -7.56 14.56 -10.72
C GLU A 79 -6.50 14.57 -9.61
N LEU A 80 -5.23 14.40 -9.96
CA LEU A 80 -4.11 14.49 -9.02
C LEU A 80 -4.03 15.88 -8.40
N VAL A 81 -4.11 16.93 -9.21
CA VAL A 81 -4.13 18.32 -8.73
C VAL A 81 -5.31 18.54 -7.78
N ARG A 82 -6.51 18.05 -8.10
CA ARG A 82 -7.69 18.18 -7.26
C ARG A 82 -7.52 17.45 -5.93
N LYS A 83 -7.08 16.19 -5.93
CA LYS A 83 -6.85 15.42 -4.71
C LYS A 83 -5.74 16.03 -3.85
N PHE A 84 -4.66 16.50 -4.46
CA PHE A 84 -3.57 17.16 -3.74
C PHE A 84 -4.02 18.48 -3.10
N LYS A 85 -4.77 19.32 -3.82
CA LYS A 85 -5.37 20.54 -3.24
C LYS A 85 -6.37 20.22 -2.13
N GLY A 86 -7.22 19.21 -2.32
CA GLY A 86 -8.15 18.75 -1.29
C GLY A 86 -7.43 18.26 -0.03
N LEU A 87 -6.30 17.54 -0.17
CA LEU A 87 -5.47 17.16 0.98
C LEU A 87 -4.95 18.39 1.74
N ARG A 88 -4.50 19.43 1.03
CA ARG A 88 -4.07 20.69 1.66
C ARG A 88 -5.20 21.34 2.44
N GLU A 89 -6.40 21.40 1.85
CA GLU A 89 -7.59 21.96 2.49
C GLU A 89 -7.96 21.19 3.77
N VAL A 90 -7.99 19.85 3.72
CA VAL A 90 -8.28 19.01 4.90
C VAL A 90 -7.26 19.24 6.02
N ILE A 91 -5.97 19.34 5.68
CA ILE A 91 -4.91 19.64 6.67
C ILE A 91 -5.13 21.03 7.27
N TYR A 92 -5.40 22.03 6.42
CA TYR A 92 -5.58 23.41 6.87
C TYR A 92 -6.81 23.55 7.78
N ASP A 93 -7.93 22.93 7.44
CA ASP A 93 -9.15 22.89 8.25
C ASP A 93 -8.91 22.15 9.58
N ALA A 94 -8.15 21.05 9.56
CA ALA A 94 -7.76 20.34 10.77
C ALA A 94 -6.90 21.22 11.70
N VAL A 95 -5.99 22.02 11.14
CA VAL A 95 -5.16 22.96 11.88
C VAL A 95 -5.98 24.12 12.44
N ILE A 96 -6.73 24.84 11.61
CA ILE A 96 -7.44 26.06 12.01
C ILE A 96 -8.58 25.77 12.99
N GLU A 97 -9.41 24.77 12.67
CA GLU A 97 -10.62 24.50 13.45
C GLU A 97 -10.36 23.51 14.59
N GLY A 98 -9.28 22.71 14.49
CA GLY A 98 -8.98 21.64 15.44
C GLY A 98 -7.81 21.98 16.37
N TRP A 99 -6.59 21.95 15.85
CA TRP A 99 -5.38 21.97 16.68
C TRP A 99 -4.95 23.35 17.15
N TYR A 100 -5.01 24.37 16.29
CA TYR A 100 -4.58 25.72 16.62
C TYR A 100 -5.33 26.34 17.82
N PRO A 101 -6.66 26.22 17.96
CA PRO A 101 -7.38 26.74 19.12
C PRO A 101 -6.87 26.14 20.45
N LYS A 102 -6.54 24.84 20.44
CA LYS A 102 -5.96 24.15 21.61
C LYS A 102 -4.56 24.65 21.92
N VAL A 103 -3.70 24.81 20.90
CA VAL A 103 -2.35 25.39 21.09
C VAL A 103 -2.46 26.81 21.66
N LYS A 104 -3.39 27.63 21.15
CA LYS A 104 -3.62 28.99 21.65
C LYS A 104 -4.06 29.00 23.11
N GLU A 105 -4.93 28.07 23.53
CA GLU A 105 -5.32 27.90 24.93
C GLU A 105 -4.14 27.48 25.82
N MET A 106 -3.30 26.55 25.35
CA MET A 106 -2.10 26.10 26.06
C MET A 106 -1.11 27.25 26.29
N ILE A 107 -0.88 28.06 25.25
CA ILE A 107 -0.03 29.26 25.32
C ILE A 107 -0.63 30.27 26.32
N SER A 108 -1.93 30.53 26.23
CA SER A 108 -2.61 31.52 27.08
C SER A 108 -2.69 31.11 28.54
N SER A 109 -2.83 29.80 28.82
CA SER A 109 -2.95 29.26 30.17
C SER A 109 -1.61 29.02 30.86
N GLY A 110 -0.51 28.97 30.10
CA GLY A 110 0.83 28.61 30.61
C GLY A 110 0.93 27.19 31.18
N LYS A 111 -0.13 26.38 31.02
CA LYS A 111 -0.25 25.02 31.55
C LYS A 111 0.16 24.02 30.47
N THR A 112 1.46 23.82 30.33
CA THR A 112 1.98 22.81 29.40
C THR A 112 2.86 21.83 30.14
N ARG A 113 2.49 20.55 30.08
CA ARG A 113 3.34 19.45 30.58
C ARG A 113 4.58 19.25 29.73
N ASP A 114 4.47 19.49 28.42
CA ASP A 114 5.58 19.39 27.48
C ASP A 114 5.92 20.76 26.88
N ARG A 115 6.97 21.40 27.41
CA ARG A 115 7.44 22.71 26.93
C ARG A 115 8.25 22.61 25.65
N SER A 116 8.64 21.40 25.23
CA SER A 116 9.44 21.22 24.01
C SER A 116 8.60 21.49 22.76
N ILE A 117 7.43 20.86 22.66
CA ILE A 117 6.53 21.04 21.50
C ILE A 117 6.07 22.49 21.31
N LEU A 118 5.81 23.23 22.39
CA LEU A 118 5.46 24.64 22.29
C LEU A 118 6.66 25.50 21.88
N ARG A 119 7.87 25.10 22.25
CA ARG A 119 9.08 25.79 21.78
C ARG A 119 9.24 25.58 20.27
N ASP A 120 8.99 24.38 19.79
CA ASP A 120 9.10 24.06 18.35
C ASP A 120 7.95 24.67 17.54
N LEU A 121 6.80 24.98 18.14
CA LEU A 121 5.67 25.62 17.45
C LEU A 121 5.69 27.15 17.54
N VAL A 122 6.19 27.69 18.65
CA VAL A 122 6.18 29.13 18.91
C VAL A 122 7.53 29.74 18.55
N GLY A 123 8.64 29.01 18.60
CA GLY A 123 9.98 29.56 18.40
C GLY A 123 10.32 30.67 19.41
N GLU A 124 11.33 31.46 19.07
CA GLU A 124 11.64 32.69 19.78
C GLU A 124 10.82 33.86 19.22
N GLY A 125 10.37 34.78 20.08
CA GLY A 125 9.61 35.97 19.69
C GLY A 125 8.08 35.91 19.88
N PRO A 126 7.36 36.97 19.49
CA PRO A 126 5.92 37.12 19.75
C PRO A 126 5.10 36.05 19.03
N VAL A 127 4.12 35.47 19.75
CA VAL A 127 3.25 34.42 19.20
C VAL A 127 2.32 35.02 18.15
N ASP A 128 2.59 34.70 16.88
CA ASP A 128 1.69 35.01 15.78
C ASP A 128 0.85 33.78 15.40
N ALA A 129 -0.43 34.02 15.07
CA ALA A 129 -1.38 32.99 14.71
C ALA A 129 -1.00 32.27 13.42
N ILE A 130 -0.61 33.02 12.40
CA ILE A 130 -0.27 32.49 11.08
C ILE A 130 1.00 31.65 11.17
N ARG A 131 2.01 32.10 11.93
CA ARG A 131 3.23 31.33 12.18
C ARG A 131 2.95 29.96 12.81
N VAL A 132 2.17 29.92 13.88
CA VAL A 132 1.83 28.65 14.56
C VAL A 132 1.03 27.72 13.63
N GLN A 133 0.07 28.26 12.87
CA GLN A 133 -0.71 27.48 11.91
C GLN A 133 0.18 26.90 10.81
N ASN A 134 1.10 27.68 10.24
CA ASN A 134 2.01 27.24 9.19
C ASN A 134 2.99 26.16 9.70
N ARG A 135 3.48 26.27 10.94
CA ARG A 135 4.32 25.25 11.58
C ARG A 135 3.54 23.95 11.85
N LEU A 136 2.29 24.04 12.30
CA LEU A 136 1.43 22.85 12.43
C LEU A 136 1.20 22.17 11.07
N CYS A 137 0.89 22.94 10.03
CA CYS A 137 0.75 22.41 8.66
C CYS A 137 2.03 21.71 8.20
N ASN A 138 3.20 22.34 8.43
CA ASN A 138 4.50 21.76 8.10
C ASN A 138 4.74 20.43 8.83
N ILE A 139 4.54 20.36 10.15
CA ILE A 139 4.71 19.11 10.93
C ILE A 139 3.86 17.99 10.34
N ILE A 140 2.61 18.29 9.98
CA ILE A 140 1.70 17.32 9.40
C ILE A 140 2.22 16.88 8.03
N PHE A 141 2.45 17.84 7.14
CA PHE A 141 2.80 17.57 5.76
C PHE A 141 4.16 16.88 5.63
N GLU A 142 5.17 17.31 6.40
CA GLU A 142 6.47 16.66 6.47
C GLU A 142 6.36 15.21 6.93
N THR A 143 5.46 14.93 7.88
CA THR A 143 5.19 13.54 8.29
C THR A 143 4.56 12.73 7.16
N LEU A 144 3.66 13.31 6.38
CA LEU A 144 3.12 12.63 5.19
C LEU A 144 4.20 12.41 4.13
N VAL A 145 5.12 13.34 3.95
CA VAL A 145 6.27 13.15 3.05
C VAL A 145 7.19 12.05 3.56
N GLU A 146 7.54 12.05 4.84
CA GLU A 146 8.43 11.05 5.44
C GLU A 146 7.83 9.63 5.34
N TYR A 147 6.54 9.46 5.66
CA TYR A 147 5.94 8.13 5.81
C TYR A 147 5.10 7.67 4.61
N ILE A 148 4.68 8.56 3.72
CA ILE A 148 3.79 8.22 2.59
C ILE A 148 4.45 8.58 1.26
N PHE A 149 4.67 9.88 0.98
CA PHE A 149 5.10 10.32 -0.36
C PHE A 149 6.58 10.00 -0.66
N GLY A 150 7.44 9.96 0.37
CA GLY A 150 8.87 9.70 0.25
C GLY A 150 9.25 8.23 0.40
N GLN A 151 8.28 7.31 0.53
CA GLN A 151 8.56 5.89 0.66
C GLN A 151 8.67 5.20 -0.71
N SER A 152 9.77 4.48 -0.94
CA SER A 152 9.86 3.48 -2.02
C SER A 152 8.69 2.51 -1.93
N HIS A 153 8.20 2.02 -3.08
CA HIS A 153 6.81 1.65 -3.26
C HIS A 153 6.43 0.32 -2.63
N PHE A 154 7.42 -0.47 -2.21
CA PHE A 154 7.27 -1.66 -1.40
C PHE A 154 8.12 -1.53 -0.13
N GLY A 155 7.69 -2.16 0.96
CA GLY A 155 8.50 -2.24 2.18
C GLY A 155 8.51 -0.95 3.00
N ASN A 156 7.40 -0.66 3.67
CA ASN A 156 7.47 -0.28 5.07
C ASN A 156 6.24 -0.83 5.79
N TYR A 157 6.38 -2.03 6.34
CA TYR A 157 5.47 -2.52 7.36
C TYR A 157 6.41 -3.15 8.39
N LYS A 158 6.50 -2.59 9.60
CA LYS A 158 7.35 -3.09 10.69
C LYS A 158 7.14 -4.59 11.02
N SER A 159 6.15 -5.21 10.42
CA SER A 159 6.04 -6.65 10.21
C SER A 159 5.95 -6.97 8.71
N GLN A 160 7.03 -7.34 8.02
CA GLN A 160 6.89 -8.07 6.77
C GLN A 160 7.74 -9.33 6.75
N GLY A 161 7.10 -10.39 6.29
CA GLY A 161 7.78 -11.48 5.62
C GLY A 161 8.59 -10.98 4.42
N SER A 162 9.42 -11.86 3.89
CA SER A 162 10.46 -11.56 2.91
C SER A 162 10.04 -10.77 1.65
N LEU A 163 8.79 -10.87 1.19
CA LEU A 163 8.38 -10.46 -0.17
C LEU A 163 8.43 -8.96 -0.44
N ALA A 164 7.80 -8.11 0.35
CA ALA A 164 7.73 -6.68 0.01
C ALA A 164 9.04 -5.93 0.30
N LYS A 165 9.90 -6.46 1.18
CA LYS A 165 11.31 -6.04 1.25
C LYS A 165 12.07 -6.39 -0.05
N TYR A 166 11.81 -7.55 -0.65
CA TYR A 166 12.42 -7.91 -1.94
C TYR A 166 11.88 -7.04 -3.09
N LEU A 167 10.57 -6.80 -3.15
CA LEU A 167 9.98 -5.92 -4.16
C LEU A 167 10.53 -4.49 -4.06
N ARG A 168 10.80 -4.00 -2.84
CA ARG A 168 11.48 -2.71 -2.63
C ARG A 168 12.85 -2.72 -3.26
N GLY A 169 13.65 -3.73 -2.93
CA GLY A 169 15.01 -3.84 -3.45
C GLY A 169 15.04 -3.95 -4.98
N ILE A 170 14.03 -4.57 -5.60
CA ILE A 170 13.91 -4.62 -7.06
C ILE A 170 13.60 -3.23 -7.64
N GLU A 171 12.70 -2.50 -7.01
CA GLU A 171 12.35 -1.15 -7.46
C GLU A 171 13.49 -0.16 -7.30
N ASP A 172 14.13 -0.13 -6.12
CA ASP A 172 15.32 0.69 -5.87
C ASP A 172 16.43 0.34 -6.89
N HIS A 173 16.52 -0.93 -7.30
CA HIS A 173 17.47 -1.38 -8.34
C HIS A 173 17.08 -0.90 -9.75
N PHE A 174 15.78 -0.85 -10.06
CA PHE A 174 15.31 -0.30 -11.33
C PHE A 174 15.62 1.18 -11.47
N GLU A 175 15.47 1.97 -10.42
CA GLU A 175 15.80 3.40 -10.43
C GLU A 175 17.29 3.67 -10.71
N VAL A 176 18.17 2.73 -10.39
CA VAL A 176 19.62 2.88 -10.60
C VAL A 176 20.08 2.39 -11.98
N ILE A 177 19.43 1.36 -12.52
CA ILE A 177 19.99 0.58 -13.66
C ILE A 177 19.17 0.70 -14.93
N VAL A 178 17.87 0.96 -14.82
CA VAL A 178 17.01 1.03 -16.01
C VAL A 178 17.25 2.38 -16.70
N PRO A 179 17.66 2.40 -17.98
CA PRO A 179 17.76 3.64 -18.74
C PRO A 179 16.40 4.35 -18.79
N GLN A 180 16.37 5.68 -18.80
CA GLN A 180 15.13 6.46 -18.79
C GLN A 180 14.14 6.07 -19.90
N GLU A 181 14.66 5.67 -21.06
CA GLU A 181 13.90 5.19 -22.22
C GLU A 181 13.04 3.94 -21.91
N GLN A 182 13.39 3.18 -20.85
CA GLN A 182 12.72 1.97 -20.41
C GLN A 182 11.88 2.18 -19.12
N TYR A 183 11.72 3.42 -18.64
CA TYR A 183 10.89 3.70 -17.44
C TYR A 183 9.42 3.31 -17.63
N LYS A 184 8.95 3.23 -18.88
CA LYS A 184 7.62 2.69 -19.19
C LYS A 184 7.46 1.25 -18.70
N ASP A 185 8.49 0.43 -18.82
CA ASP A 185 8.47 -0.97 -18.36
C ASP A 185 8.44 -1.04 -16.83
N VAL A 186 9.11 -0.10 -16.15
CA VAL A 186 9.07 0.05 -14.68
C VAL A 186 7.67 0.48 -14.21
N ALA A 187 7.05 1.46 -14.89
CA ALA A 187 5.69 1.89 -14.58
C ALA A 187 4.67 0.75 -14.76
N GLN A 188 4.78 -0.02 -15.85
CA GLN A 188 3.96 -1.21 -16.07
C GLN A 188 4.19 -2.28 -14.99
N TRP A 189 5.44 -2.51 -14.60
CA TRP A 189 5.77 -3.42 -13.51
C TRP A 189 5.17 -2.97 -12.17
N ARG A 190 5.25 -1.67 -11.84
CA ARG A 190 4.63 -1.08 -10.64
C ARG A 190 3.12 -1.32 -10.62
N MET A 191 2.45 -0.99 -11.72
CA MET A 191 1.00 -1.21 -11.86
C MET A 191 0.61 -2.68 -11.72
N ALA A 192 1.33 -3.58 -12.40
CA ALA A 192 1.10 -5.02 -12.32
C ALA A 192 1.26 -5.54 -10.89
N THR A 193 2.32 -5.08 -10.21
CA THR A 193 2.65 -5.52 -8.85
C THR A 193 1.67 -4.96 -7.82
N LEU A 194 1.23 -3.70 -7.95
CA LEU A 194 0.16 -3.13 -7.11
C LEU A 194 -1.17 -3.87 -7.30
N LYS A 195 -1.51 -4.26 -8.53
CA LYS A 195 -2.69 -5.07 -8.81
C LYS A 195 -2.59 -6.44 -8.13
N CYS A 196 -1.46 -7.12 -8.25
CA CYS A 196 -1.19 -8.36 -7.52
C CYS A 196 -1.32 -8.17 -6.00
N ALA A 197 -0.68 -7.14 -5.44
CA ALA A 197 -0.72 -6.84 -4.01
C ALA A 197 -2.15 -6.60 -3.51
N SER A 198 -3.00 -5.92 -4.30
CA SER A 198 -4.41 -5.69 -3.95
C SER A 198 -5.24 -6.98 -3.81
N HIS A 199 -4.83 -8.08 -4.46
CA HIS A 199 -5.47 -9.38 -4.33
C HIS A 199 -5.00 -10.15 -3.09
N TYR A 200 -3.82 -9.83 -2.55
CA TYR A 200 -3.36 -10.36 -1.28
C TYR A 200 -3.94 -9.52 -0.15
N LYS A 201 -4.98 -10.03 0.51
CA LYS A 201 -5.45 -9.49 1.80
C LYS A 201 -4.37 -9.73 2.87
N SER A 202 -3.34 -8.91 2.91
CA SER A 202 -2.40 -8.91 4.03
C SER A 202 -3.01 -8.08 5.16
N SER A 203 -2.89 -8.57 6.40
CA SER A 203 -3.29 -7.85 7.61
C SER A 203 -2.16 -6.94 8.10
N GLU A 204 -1.30 -6.45 7.20
CA GLU A 204 -0.09 -5.74 7.56
C GLU A 204 -0.35 -4.22 7.72
N THR A 205 0.39 -3.60 8.62
CA THR A 205 0.36 -2.17 8.99
C THR A 205 0.77 -1.24 7.84
N THR A 206 -0.18 -0.51 7.25
CA THR A 206 0.05 0.35 6.08
C THR A 206 0.94 1.56 6.38
N PRO A 207 1.55 2.20 5.36
CA PRO A 207 2.21 3.50 5.52
C PRO A 207 1.30 4.57 6.14
N SER A 208 -0.01 4.50 5.85
CA SER A 208 -1.01 5.34 6.51
C SER A 208 -1.03 5.11 8.03
N ASP A 209 -1.04 3.86 8.48
CA ASP A 209 -1.05 3.52 9.92
C ASP A 209 0.23 4.01 10.63
N GLU A 210 1.39 3.91 9.97
CA GLU A 210 2.65 4.41 10.52
C GLU A 210 2.69 5.95 10.59
N ALA A 211 2.18 6.62 9.54
CA ALA A 211 2.02 8.06 9.51
C ALA A 211 1.06 8.54 10.61
N GLU A 212 -0.07 7.84 10.80
CA GLU A 212 -1.04 8.14 11.86
C GLU A 212 -0.40 8.05 13.25
N GLU A 213 0.35 6.98 13.52
CA GLU A 213 1.03 6.81 14.81
C GLU A 213 2.14 7.86 15.02
N SER A 214 2.82 8.27 13.95
CA SER A 214 3.80 9.35 13.99
C SER A 214 3.14 10.70 14.29
N LEU A 215 2.06 11.04 13.58
CA LEU A 215 1.28 12.26 13.83
C LEU A 215 0.69 12.27 15.24
N ARG A 216 0.18 11.14 15.73
CA ARG A 216 -0.33 11.02 17.10
C ARG A 216 0.76 11.31 18.13
N ARG A 217 2.00 10.86 17.90
CA ARG A 217 3.12 11.20 18.80
C ARG A 217 3.51 12.66 18.71
N LYS A 218 3.56 13.24 17.50
CA LYS A 218 3.96 14.64 17.27
C LYS A 218 2.90 15.64 17.72
N ILE A 219 1.60 15.36 17.55
CA ILE A 219 0.49 16.29 17.77
C ILE A 219 -0.34 15.92 19.01
N GLY A 220 -0.26 14.67 19.49
CA GLY A 220 -0.97 14.20 20.68
C GLY A 220 -0.80 15.04 21.95
N PRO A 221 0.36 15.66 22.23
CA PRO A 221 0.49 16.56 23.36
C PRO A 221 -0.41 17.81 23.30
N ILE A 222 -0.96 18.13 22.11
CA ILE A 222 -1.87 19.25 21.86
C ILE A 222 -3.34 18.82 22.07
N THR A 223 -3.66 17.53 21.97
CA THR A 223 -5.05 17.06 21.82
C THR A 223 -5.77 16.70 23.13
N GLN A 224 -5.09 16.55 24.28
CA GLN A 224 -5.68 16.06 25.54
C GLN A 224 -6.07 17.20 26.52
N PRO A 225 -7.28 17.17 27.14
CA PRO A 225 -7.59 16.16 28.18
C PRO A 225 -8.93 15.40 28.13
N ASP A 226 -9.72 15.49 27.07
CA ASP A 226 -11.10 14.96 26.99
C ASP A 226 -11.31 13.91 25.89
N ALA A 227 -11.92 12.77 26.26
CA ALA A 227 -12.05 11.57 25.41
C ALA A 227 -12.78 11.80 24.08
N THR A 228 -13.71 12.76 24.04
CA THR A 228 -14.41 13.17 22.81
C THR A 228 -13.53 13.98 21.86
N ALA A 229 -12.65 14.82 22.42
CA ALA A 229 -11.73 15.65 21.65
C ALA A 229 -10.54 14.82 21.10
N ASP A 230 -10.22 13.71 21.78
CA ASP A 230 -9.25 12.70 21.33
C ASP A 230 -9.78 11.90 20.13
N GLY A 231 -11.07 11.50 20.18
CA GLY A 231 -11.73 10.81 19.06
C GLY A 231 -11.78 11.63 17.76
N LEU A 232 -12.13 12.93 17.85
CA LEU A 232 -12.16 13.81 16.67
C LEU A 232 -10.76 14.05 16.10
N ALA A 233 -9.74 14.20 16.95
CA ALA A 233 -8.36 14.36 16.50
C ALA A 233 -7.85 13.08 15.82
N GLN A 234 -8.21 11.91 16.35
CA GLN A 234 -7.90 10.62 15.75
C GLN A 234 -8.58 10.47 14.38
N GLU A 235 -9.86 10.84 14.27
CA GLU A 235 -10.59 10.80 13.00
C GLU A 235 -9.97 11.74 11.96
N LYS A 236 -9.65 12.99 12.32
CA LYS A 236 -8.97 13.93 11.40
C LYS A 236 -7.60 13.41 10.97
N THR A 237 -6.83 12.83 11.88
CA THR A 237 -5.52 12.23 11.57
C THR A 237 -5.67 11.09 10.57
N HIS A 238 -6.63 10.18 10.81
CA HIS A 238 -6.93 9.07 9.92
C HIS A 238 -7.38 9.55 8.53
N GLN A 239 -8.25 10.56 8.46
CA GLN A 239 -8.70 11.15 7.20
C GLN A 239 -7.54 11.75 6.39
N ILE A 240 -6.63 12.49 7.05
CA ILE A 240 -5.45 13.08 6.40
C ILE A 240 -4.52 11.99 5.86
N CYS A 241 -4.15 11.01 6.69
CA CYS A 241 -3.24 9.93 6.27
C CYS A 241 -3.85 9.07 5.17
N SER A 242 -5.14 8.73 5.27
CA SER A 242 -5.86 7.97 4.25
C SER A 242 -5.93 8.74 2.93
N ALA A 243 -6.26 10.03 2.96
CA ALA A 243 -6.31 10.86 1.75
C ALA A 243 -4.94 10.99 1.08
N ALA A 244 -3.87 11.14 1.87
CA ALA A 244 -2.50 11.16 1.37
C ALA A 244 -2.08 9.83 0.75
N PHE A 245 -2.41 8.71 1.42
CA PHE A 245 -2.12 7.38 0.91
C PHE A 245 -2.89 7.06 -0.37
N GLU A 246 -4.17 7.44 -0.47
CA GLU A 246 -4.94 7.31 -1.70
C GLU A 246 -4.34 8.11 -2.86
N LEU A 247 -3.88 9.33 -2.58
CA LEU A 247 -3.23 10.17 -3.58
C LEU A 247 -1.92 9.56 -4.06
N GLU A 248 -1.09 9.05 -3.13
CA GLU A 248 0.14 8.34 -3.46
C GLU A 248 -0.14 7.11 -4.34
N LEU A 249 -1.14 6.30 -3.98
CA LEU A 249 -1.55 5.17 -4.81
C LEU A 249 -2.04 5.59 -6.21
N LEU A 250 -2.69 6.75 -6.33
CA LEU A 250 -3.13 7.27 -7.62
C LEU A 250 -1.94 7.75 -8.46
N MET A 251 -1.00 8.49 -7.87
CA MET A 251 0.25 8.92 -8.53
C MET A 251 1.02 7.73 -9.09
N ARG A 252 1.09 6.63 -8.33
CA ARG A 252 1.79 5.40 -8.74
C ARG A 252 1.12 4.62 -9.87
N LYS A 253 -0.18 4.78 -10.05
CA LYS A 253 -0.92 4.12 -11.14
C LYS A 253 -0.80 4.87 -12.46
N ALA A 254 -0.26 6.09 -12.43
CA ALA A 254 -0.10 6.89 -13.63
C ALA A 254 1.05 6.36 -14.50
N GLU A 255 0.98 6.64 -15.80
CA GLU A 255 2.08 6.35 -16.71
C GLU A 255 3.28 7.26 -16.43
N ASP A 256 3.05 8.56 -16.24
CA ASP A 256 4.10 9.51 -15.88
C ASP A 256 4.55 9.36 -14.42
N THR A 257 5.77 9.80 -14.10
CA THR A 257 6.26 9.82 -12.72
C THR A 257 5.80 11.10 -12.04
N PHE A 258 5.20 10.99 -10.86
CA PHE A 258 4.80 12.14 -10.05
C PHE A 258 5.57 12.12 -8.74
N ASN A 259 5.91 13.30 -8.23
CA ASN A 259 6.59 13.44 -6.96
C ASN A 259 6.01 14.59 -6.13
N VAL A 260 6.11 14.46 -4.82
CA VAL A 260 5.83 15.55 -3.88
C VAL A 260 7.15 16.03 -3.31
N GLU A 261 7.55 17.25 -3.64
CA GLU A 261 8.84 17.82 -3.25
C GLU A 261 8.68 18.90 -2.17
N VAL A 262 9.59 18.90 -1.19
CA VAL A 262 9.65 19.90 -0.12
C VAL A 262 10.99 20.62 -0.19
N PHE A 263 10.98 21.91 0.11
CA PHE A 263 12.12 22.80 0.04
C PHE A 263 12.48 23.30 1.44
N HIS A 264 13.77 23.31 1.75
CA HIS A 264 14.36 23.82 3.00
C HIS A 264 15.78 24.37 2.77
N GLY A 265 15.99 25.63 3.14
CA GLY A 265 17.28 26.32 3.08
C GLY A 265 17.65 26.89 1.71
N GLU A 266 16.90 26.60 0.64
CA GLU A 266 17.15 27.18 -0.67
C GLU A 266 16.74 28.66 -0.74
N SER A 267 17.40 29.43 -1.59
CA SER A 267 16.96 30.80 -1.90
C SER A 267 15.64 30.76 -2.68
N VAL A 268 14.67 31.55 -2.23
CA VAL A 268 13.34 31.67 -2.87
C VAL A 268 13.46 32.03 -4.35
N THR A 269 14.43 32.89 -4.70
CA THR A 269 14.67 33.31 -6.08
C THR A 269 15.20 32.17 -6.96
N GLY A 270 15.96 31.23 -6.38
CA GLY A 270 16.51 30.08 -7.09
C GLY A 270 15.48 29.00 -7.41
N VAL A 271 14.37 28.95 -6.68
CA VAL A 271 13.30 27.95 -6.84
C VAL A 271 11.92 28.57 -7.09
N ALA A 272 11.87 29.81 -7.58
CA ALA A 272 10.63 30.56 -7.79
C ALA A 272 9.61 29.86 -8.71
N ASP A 273 10.07 29.00 -9.60
CA ASP A 273 9.21 28.18 -10.46
C ASP A 273 8.47 27.08 -9.69
N PHE A 274 9.04 26.62 -8.57
CA PHE A 274 8.54 25.51 -7.75
C PHE A 274 7.75 25.98 -6.53
N VAL A 275 8.02 27.18 -6.04
CA VAL A 275 7.48 27.66 -4.77
C VAL A 275 6.68 28.96 -4.93
N VAL A 276 5.75 29.19 -4.00
CA VAL A 276 5.13 30.48 -3.76
C VAL A 276 5.34 30.85 -2.29
N GLU A 277 5.79 32.09 -2.04
CA GLU A 277 5.88 32.62 -0.68
C GLU A 277 4.49 32.71 -0.07
N PHE A 278 4.30 32.05 1.07
CA PHE A 278 3.01 31.90 1.75
C PHE A 278 3.05 32.39 3.20
N GLY A 279 4.24 32.58 3.76
CA GLY A 279 4.42 33.11 5.12
C GLY A 279 5.85 33.53 5.39
N GLN A 280 6.06 34.16 6.54
CA GLN A 280 7.36 34.68 6.95
C GLN A 280 7.69 34.23 8.37
N GLU A 281 8.99 34.06 8.63
CA GLU A 281 9.54 33.64 9.91
C GLU A 281 10.80 34.45 10.23
N PRO A 282 11.02 34.92 11.47
CA PRO A 282 12.28 35.58 11.81
C PRO A 282 13.48 34.67 11.55
N GLY A 283 14.47 35.18 10.82
CA GLY A 283 15.78 34.53 10.68
C GLY A 283 16.65 34.71 11.93
N ASP A 284 17.51 33.73 12.19
CA ASP A 284 18.53 33.78 13.25
C ASP A 284 19.82 34.49 12.78
N THR A 285 20.06 34.53 11.46
CA THR A 285 21.25 35.16 10.85
C THR A 285 20.90 35.94 9.58
N ASP A 286 21.69 36.97 9.26
CA ASP A 286 21.55 37.73 8.01
C ASP A 286 21.69 36.85 6.76
N ASP A 287 22.44 35.74 6.86
CA ASP A 287 22.65 34.77 5.77
C ASP A 287 21.39 33.94 5.44
N GLN A 288 20.39 33.92 6.33
CA GLN A 288 19.13 33.21 6.11
C GLN A 288 18.09 34.05 5.37
N ARG A 289 18.31 35.35 5.21
CA ARG A 289 17.31 36.24 4.60
C ARG A 289 16.98 35.79 3.17
N GLU A 290 15.68 35.77 2.85
CA GLU A 290 15.17 35.31 1.53
C GLU A 290 15.47 33.83 1.20
N THR A 291 15.74 33.02 2.24
CA THR A 291 15.80 31.56 2.13
C THR A 291 14.53 30.91 2.69
N ILE A 292 14.22 29.71 2.21
CA ILE A 292 13.05 28.95 2.64
C ILE A 292 13.32 28.35 4.03
N ALA A 293 12.55 28.78 5.03
CA ALA A 293 12.58 28.20 6.36
C ALA A 293 11.99 26.80 6.35
N PHE A 294 10.81 26.63 5.76
CA PHE A 294 10.16 25.34 5.56
C PHE A 294 9.00 25.47 4.57
N CYS A 295 8.47 24.33 4.11
CA CYS A 295 7.22 24.30 3.35
C CYS A 295 6.05 23.92 4.25
N SER A 296 5.00 24.76 4.31
CA SER A 296 3.72 24.34 4.91
C SER A 296 3.06 23.25 4.09
N PHE A 297 3.25 23.29 2.76
CA PHE A 297 2.88 22.24 1.82
C PHE A 297 3.94 22.17 0.70
N GLY A 298 4.34 20.98 0.31
CA GLY A 298 5.28 20.73 -0.80
C GLY A 298 4.67 20.96 -2.18
N ALA A 299 5.49 20.90 -3.23
CA ALA A 299 5.07 20.99 -4.62
C ALA A 299 4.63 19.62 -5.15
N LEU A 300 3.65 19.60 -6.05
CA LEU A 300 3.30 18.42 -6.84
C LEU A 300 3.94 18.57 -8.22
N LEU A 301 4.83 17.64 -8.55
CA LEU A 301 5.62 17.65 -9.77
C LEU A 301 5.28 16.44 -10.64
N LYS A 302 5.43 16.63 -11.95
CA LYS A 302 5.26 15.60 -12.97
C LYS A 302 6.51 15.52 -13.82
N TYR A 303 7.03 14.31 -14.01
CA TYR A 303 8.17 13.97 -14.84
C TYR A 303 7.64 13.09 -15.98
N PRO A 304 7.42 13.66 -17.19
CA PRO A 304 6.88 12.90 -18.30
C PRO A 304 7.85 11.82 -18.75
N ILE A 305 7.31 10.64 -19.07
CA ILE A 305 8.16 9.57 -19.62
C ILE A 305 8.65 9.98 -21.02
N GLY A 306 9.96 9.84 -21.25
CA GLY A 306 10.60 10.08 -22.54
C GLY A 306 11.16 11.49 -22.74
N ASP A 307 11.06 12.35 -21.73
CA ASP A 307 11.82 13.60 -21.68
C ASP A 307 13.23 13.33 -21.15
N SER A 308 14.25 13.47 -22.01
CA SER A 308 15.65 13.20 -21.68
C SER A 308 16.26 14.19 -20.70
N ASP A 309 15.64 15.37 -20.57
CA ASP A 309 16.20 16.46 -19.76
C ASP A 309 15.70 16.37 -18.31
N ASN A 310 14.76 15.45 -18.03
CA ASN A 310 14.17 15.18 -16.71
C ASN A 310 13.66 16.44 -16.00
N ILE A 311 13.19 17.42 -16.79
CA ILE A 311 12.71 18.70 -16.27
C ILE A 311 11.28 18.50 -15.75
N PRO A 312 11.02 18.70 -14.44
CA PRO A 312 9.70 18.56 -13.89
C PRO A 312 8.73 19.64 -14.38
N PHE A 313 7.51 19.23 -14.69
CA PHE A 313 6.36 20.11 -14.79
C PHE A 313 5.76 20.33 -13.40
N VAL A 314 5.74 21.59 -12.96
CA VAL A 314 5.12 21.97 -11.70
C VAL A 314 3.60 22.02 -11.87
N LEU A 315 2.90 21.03 -11.31
CA LEU A 315 1.44 20.98 -11.34
C LEU A 315 0.82 21.83 -10.23
N VAL A 316 1.47 21.84 -9.06
CA VAL A 316 1.09 22.69 -7.93
C VAL A 316 2.35 23.17 -7.21
N LYS A 317 2.52 24.48 -7.07
CA LYS A 317 3.67 25.06 -6.35
C LYS A 317 3.61 24.78 -4.84
N ALA A 318 4.76 24.64 -4.21
CA ALA A 318 4.89 24.55 -2.76
C ALA A 318 4.48 25.86 -2.09
N HIS A 319 3.91 25.79 -0.89
CA HIS A 319 3.68 26.96 -0.04
C HIS A 319 4.86 27.09 0.93
N ALA A 320 5.78 28.01 0.60
CA ALA A 320 7.01 28.22 1.36
C ALA A 320 6.83 29.31 2.42
N VAL A 321 7.36 29.05 3.62
CA VAL A 321 7.59 30.06 4.64
C VAL A 321 9.05 30.47 4.57
N VAL A 322 9.31 31.77 4.53
CA VAL A 322 10.63 32.33 4.23
C VAL A 322 11.18 33.09 5.43
N TYR A 323 12.50 33.02 5.63
CA TYR A 323 13.16 33.80 6.65
C TYR A 323 13.23 35.28 6.26
N VAL A 324 12.85 36.16 7.19
CA VAL A 324 12.88 37.62 7.06
C VAL A 324 13.75 38.29 8.11
#